data_AF-A0A3M6T6P5-F1
#
_entry.id   AF-A0A3M6T6P5-F1
#
_cell.length_a   1.000
_cell.length_b   1.000
_cell.length_c   1.000
_cell.angle_alpha   90.00
_cell.angle_beta   90.00
_cell.angle_gamma   90.00
#
_symmetry.space_group_name_H-M   'P 1'
#
loop_
_entity.id
_entity.type
_entity.pdbx_description
1 polymer ?
#
loop_
_entity_poly.entity_id
_entity_poly.type
_entity_poly.pdbx_seq_one_letter_code
_entity_poly.pdbx_strand_id
1 'polypeptide(L)'
;MRFLWILLLLTMVDGERIVESDNKIFSCLLDCPPSFKTIDKIECKFLLRNNGKQDYSVLKWRTPLDGLRSDCLTVNTNGKKLRYDGVYMKRSAPGPDQYLLVKPGQTVSSTFDISDAYDMTKAGLYSMVVDTYLEYVMGS
;
A
#
# COMPACT_ATOMS: atom_id res chain seq x y z
N MET A 1 3.85 9.40 -61.86
CA MET A 1 3.53 8.35 -60.88
C MET A 1 3.85 8.88 -59.49
N ARG A 2 2.84 9.35 -58.74
CA ARG A 2 3.00 9.83 -57.35
C ARG A 2 2.37 8.77 -56.45
N PHE A 3 3.19 8.03 -55.72
CA PHE A 3 2.73 7.03 -54.77
C PHE A 3 2.19 7.76 -53.53
N LEU A 4 0.88 7.62 -53.32
CA LEU A 4 0.16 8.01 -52.12
C LEU A 4 0.39 6.91 -51.07
N TRP A 5 1.24 7.15 -50.08
CA TRP A 5 1.36 6.28 -48.91
C TRP A 5 0.37 6.76 -47.84
N ILE A 6 -0.72 6.03 -47.68
CA ILE A 6 -1.62 6.15 -46.55
C ILE A 6 -0.95 5.37 -45.41
N LEU A 7 -0.33 6.09 -44.47
CA LEU A 7 0.10 5.52 -43.20
C LEU A 7 -1.09 5.50 -42.25
N LEU A 8 -1.81 4.37 -42.21
CA LEU A 8 -2.86 4.13 -41.24
C LEU A 8 -2.20 3.73 -39.90
N LEU A 9 -1.86 4.71 -39.07
CA LEU A 9 -1.47 4.46 -37.67
C LEU A 9 -2.75 4.37 -36.84
N LEU A 10 -3.23 3.14 -36.63
CA LEU A 10 -4.25 2.86 -35.62
C LEU A 10 -3.53 2.53 -34.31
N THR A 11 -3.08 3.54 -33.56
CA THR A 11 -2.64 3.33 -32.18
C THR A 11 -3.86 3.43 -31.27
N MET A 12 -4.52 2.30 -31.03
CA MET A 12 -5.39 2.15 -29.86
C MET A 12 -4.48 1.95 -28.64
N VAL A 13 -4.06 3.05 -28.02
CA VAL A 13 -3.55 3.05 -26.64
C VAL A 13 -4.73 3.51 -25.78
N ASP A 14 -5.64 2.58 -25.51
CA ASP A 14 -6.47 2.67 -24.31
C ASP A 14 -5.57 2.22 -23.16
N GLY A 15 -5.33 2.97 -22.11
CA GLY A 15 -6.18 4.01 -21.54
C GLY A 15 -6.31 3.79 -20.04
N GLU A 16 -5.22 3.44 -19.35
CA GLU A 16 -5.12 3.56 -17.89
C GLU A 16 -3.77 4.20 -17.55
N ARG A 17 -3.68 5.50 -17.80
CA ARG A 17 -2.75 6.33 -17.05
C ARG A 17 -3.37 6.50 -15.66
N ILE A 18 -2.81 5.84 -14.66
CA ILE A 18 -2.98 6.29 -13.28
C ILE A 18 -2.35 7.68 -13.23
N VAL A 19 -3.17 8.72 -13.27
CA VAL A 19 -2.74 10.08 -12.95
C VAL A 19 -2.59 10.12 -11.43
N GLU A 20 -1.46 9.62 -10.95
CA GLU A 20 -1.07 9.85 -9.56
C GLU A 20 -0.82 11.36 -9.42
N SER A 21 -1.58 12.01 -8.56
CA SER A 21 -1.50 13.45 -8.31
C SER A 21 -0.05 13.87 -8.05
N ASP A 22 0.47 14.78 -8.88
CA ASP A 22 1.82 15.35 -8.86
C ASP A 22 2.18 16.12 -7.56
N ASN A 23 1.40 15.97 -6.48
CA ASN A 23 1.50 16.79 -5.27
C ASN A 23 1.33 16.02 -3.95
N LYS A 24 1.40 14.68 -3.95
CA LYS A 24 1.39 13.91 -2.70
C LYS A 24 2.78 13.81 -2.08
N ILE A 25 2.90 14.26 -0.82
CA ILE A 25 4.13 14.16 -0.01
C ILE A 25 4.60 12.70 0.10
N PHE A 26 3.66 11.77 0.25
CA PHE A 26 3.95 10.35 0.32
C PHE A 26 3.20 9.56 -0.75
N SER A 27 3.87 8.57 -1.32
CA SER A 27 3.25 7.47 -2.06
C SER A 27 3.54 6.16 -1.37
N CYS A 28 2.72 5.15 -1.64
CA CYS A 28 2.91 3.82 -1.08
C CYS A 28 2.63 2.72 -2.09
N LEU A 29 3.27 1.58 -1.87
CA LEU A 29 3.04 0.35 -2.63
C LEU A 29 2.77 -0.78 -1.64
N LEU A 30 1.76 -1.58 -1.96
CA LEU A 30 1.52 -2.86 -1.31
C LEU A 30 1.87 -3.96 -2.32
N ASP A 31 2.94 -4.70 -2.03
CA ASP A 31 3.47 -5.78 -2.86
C ASP A 31 3.15 -7.12 -2.18
N CYS A 32 2.31 -7.92 -2.82
CA CYS A 32 1.88 -9.23 -2.31
C CYS A 32 2.04 -10.27 -3.43
N PRO A 33 2.25 -11.55 -3.09
CA PRO A 33 2.26 -12.63 -4.06
C PRO A 33 1.00 -12.60 -4.93
N PRO A 34 1.12 -12.65 -6.27
CA PRO A 34 -0.03 -12.61 -7.17
C PRO A 34 -0.89 -13.88 -7.09
N SER A 35 -0.35 -14.96 -6.50
CA SER A 35 -1.06 -16.19 -6.20
C SER A 35 -0.44 -16.84 -4.96
N PHE A 36 -1.25 -17.55 -4.17
CA PHE A 36 -0.85 -18.20 -2.94
C PHE A 36 -1.74 -19.40 -2.66
N LYS A 37 -1.30 -20.30 -1.78
CA LYS A 37 -2.16 -21.36 -1.23
C LYS A 37 -2.81 -20.87 0.05
N THR A 38 -4.05 -21.27 0.29
CA THR A 38 -4.86 -20.82 1.44
C THR A 38 -4.37 -21.30 2.80
N ILE A 39 -3.39 -22.20 2.84
CA ILE A 39 -2.78 -22.75 4.07
C ILE A 39 -1.38 -22.19 4.36
N ASP A 40 -0.79 -21.49 3.40
CA ASP A 40 0.57 -20.96 3.52
C ASP A 40 0.52 -19.56 4.13
N LYS A 41 1.66 -19.13 4.67
CA LYS A 41 1.86 -17.71 5.00
C LYS A 41 1.80 -16.88 3.72
N ILE A 42 1.03 -15.80 3.76
CA ILE A 42 0.87 -14.90 2.61
C ILE A 42 1.60 -13.61 2.95
N GLU A 43 2.90 -13.61 2.70
CA GLU A 43 3.78 -12.52 3.05
C GLU A 43 3.62 -11.34 2.07
N CYS A 44 3.18 -10.20 2.57
CA CYS A 44 3.10 -8.94 1.84
C CYS A 44 4.15 -7.96 2.34
N LYS A 45 4.65 -7.12 1.44
CA LYS A 45 5.56 -6.01 1.73
C LYS A 45 4.85 -4.68 1.49
N PHE A 46 4.87 -3.83 2.50
CA PHE A 46 4.44 -2.43 2.36
C PHE A 46 5.65 -1.53 2.20
N LEU A 47 5.56 -0.58 1.27
CA LEU A 47 6.58 0.43 1.01
C LEU A 47 5.93 1.81 1.12
N LEU A 48 6.54 2.70 1.89
CA LEU A 48 6.16 4.10 2.00
C LEU A 48 7.33 4.96 1.54
N ARG A 49 7.09 5.82 0.54
CA ARG A 49 8.10 6.71 -0.03
C ARG A 49 7.77 8.16 0.30
N ASN A 50 8.76 8.90 0.78
CA ASN A 50 8.71 10.36 0.85
C ASN A 50 9.09 10.95 -0.51
N ASN A 51 8.11 11.51 -1.22
CA ASN A 51 8.29 12.23 -2.48
C ASN A 51 8.53 13.74 -2.26
N GLY A 52 8.42 14.20 -1.02
CA GLY A 52 8.68 15.58 -0.64
C GLY A 52 10.18 15.93 -0.58
N LYS A 53 10.43 17.18 -0.19
CA LYS A 53 11.79 17.77 -0.07
C LYS A 53 12.26 17.95 1.36
N GLN A 54 11.46 17.54 2.35
CA GLN A 54 11.75 17.66 3.77
C GLN A 54 11.86 16.29 4.42
N ASP A 55 12.58 16.22 5.53
CA ASP A 55 12.54 15.08 6.43
C ASP A 55 11.18 15.02 7.12
N TYR A 56 10.63 13.82 7.30
CA TYR A 56 9.40 13.61 8.06
C TYR A 56 9.56 12.47 9.05
N SER A 57 9.08 12.67 10.27
CA SER A 57 8.91 11.61 11.26
C SER A 57 7.49 11.05 11.14
N VAL A 58 7.37 9.81 10.66
CA VAL A 58 6.11 9.12 10.38
C VAL A 58 5.76 8.18 11.53
N LEU A 59 4.56 8.30 12.11
CA LEU A 59 4.09 7.38 13.13
C LEU A 59 3.79 6.01 12.51
N LYS A 60 4.40 4.93 13.03
CA LYS A 60 4.17 3.57 12.51
C LYS A 60 2.75 3.07 12.75
N TRP A 61 2.14 3.48 13.86
CA TRP A 61 0.84 2.98 14.30
C TRP A 61 -0.24 3.21 13.24
N ARG A 62 -1.22 2.30 13.20
CA ARG A 62 -2.34 2.36 12.24
C ARG A 62 -1.93 2.25 10.78
N THR A 63 -0.69 1.85 10.52
CA THR A 63 -0.17 1.60 9.17
C THR A 63 0.44 0.22 9.11
N PRO A 64 0.58 -0.38 7.91
CA PRO A 64 1.30 -1.64 7.77
C PRO A 64 2.78 -1.57 8.20
N LEU A 65 3.37 -0.39 8.45
CA LEU A 65 4.73 -0.25 8.99
C LEU A 65 4.88 -0.86 10.40
N ASP A 66 3.77 -0.99 11.14
CA ASP A 66 3.70 -1.71 12.43
C ASP A 66 3.09 -3.11 12.28
N GLY A 67 3.06 -3.66 11.05
CA GLY A 67 2.30 -4.86 10.69
C GLY A 67 0.79 -4.63 10.75
N LEU A 68 0.00 -5.71 10.78
CA LEU A 68 -1.46 -5.64 10.83
C LEU A 68 -2.00 -5.51 12.26
N ARG A 69 -1.42 -4.59 13.05
CA ARG A 69 -1.82 -4.29 14.45
C ARG A 69 -2.95 -3.25 14.56
N SER A 70 -3.69 -3.09 13.46
CA SER A 70 -4.82 -2.20 13.25
C SER A 70 -5.54 -2.56 11.95
N ASP A 71 -6.81 -2.18 11.82
CA ASP A 71 -7.57 -2.25 10.56
C ASP A 71 -7.11 -1.15 9.58
N CYS A 72 -5.94 -1.36 8.96
CA CYS A 72 -5.28 -0.39 8.06
C CYS A 72 -5.37 -0.77 6.58
N LEU A 73 -6.05 -1.87 6.25
CA LEU A 73 -6.27 -2.34 4.89
C LEU A 73 -7.77 -2.52 4.67
N THR A 74 -8.24 -2.27 3.45
CA THR A 74 -9.51 -2.81 2.99
C THR A 74 -9.22 -4.01 2.11
N VAL A 75 -9.63 -5.19 2.57
CA VAL A 75 -9.50 -6.48 1.86
C VAL A 75 -10.88 -6.91 1.38
N ASN A 76 -11.04 -7.17 0.09
CA ASN A 76 -12.29 -7.67 -0.47
C ASN A 76 -12.06 -9.02 -1.17
N THR A 77 -13.07 -9.88 -1.12
CA THR A 77 -13.16 -11.08 -1.95
C THR A 77 -14.60 -11.26 -2.44
N ASN A 78 -14.77 -11.64 -3.70
CA ASN A 78 -16.09 -11.83 -4.32
C ASN A 78 -17.05 -10.64 -4.07
N GLY A 79 -16.52 -9.42 -4.16
CA GLY A 79 -17.28 -8.17 -3.97
C GLY A 79 -17.68 -7.86 -2.52
N LYS A 80 -17.20 -8.61 -1.52
CA LYS A 80 -17.48 -8.39 -0.09
C LYS A 80 -16.20 -8.02 0.66
N LYS A 81 -16.29 -6.98 1.49
CA LYS A 81 -15.23 -6.61 2.44
C LYS A 81 -15.08 -7.71 3.50
N LEU A 82 -13.87 -8.19 3.69
CA LEU A 82 -13.51 -9.05 4.80
C LEU A 82 -13.45 -8.25 6.08
N ARG A 83 -13.89 -8.86 7.17
CA ARG A 83 -13.75 -8.29 8.52
C ARG A 83 -12.28 -8.40 8.94
N TYR A 84 -11.75 -7.31 9.48
CA TYR A 84 -10.49 -7.35 10.22
C TYR A 84 -10.67 -8.16 11.51
N ASP A 85 -9.85 -9.19 11.69
CA ASP A 85 -9.82 -10.08 12.87
C ASP A 85 -8.46 -10.05 13.59
N GLY A 86 -7.67 -9.01 13.31
CA GLY A 86 -6.39 -8.79 13.96
C GLY A 86 -6.51 -8.11 15.33
N VAL A 87 -5.35 -7.81 15.91
CA VAL A 87 -5.23 -7.22 17.24
C VAL A 87 -5.55 -5.73 17.27
N TYR A 88 -6.47 -5.32 18.14
CA TYR A 88 -6.66 -3.92 18.51
C TYR A 88 -5.89 -3.59 19.79
N MET A 89 -4.86 -2.74 19.67
CA MET A 89 -4.01 -2.39 20.80
C MET A 89 -4.43 -1.09 21.47
N LYS A 90 -4.64 -1.15 22.79
CA LYS A 90 -4.69 0.03 23.64
C LYS A 90 -3.27 0.57 23.84
N ARG A 91 -3.05 1.86 23.59
CA ARG A 91 -1.73 2.50 23.64
C ARG A 91 -1.78 3.84 24.40
N SER A 92 -0.68 4.23 25.03
CA SER A 92 -0.46 5.58 25.54
C SER A 92 -0.15 6.55 24.40
N ALA A 93 0.20 7.80 24.71
CA ALA A 93 0.82 8.68 23.72
C ALA A 93 2.08 8.03 23.12
N PRO A 94 2.35 8.19 21.81
CA PRO A 94 3.51 7.60 21.17
C PRO A 94 4.81 8.26 21.65
N GLY A 95 5.79 7.43 22.01
CA GLY A 95 7.16 7.86 22.25
C GLY A 95 7.96 8.01 20.95
N PRO A 96 9.18 8.58 21.00
CA PRO A 96 10.01 8.80 19.81
C PRO A 96 10.32 7.52 19.01
N ASP A 97 10.44 6.37 19.68
CA ASP A 97 10.70 5.06 19.08
C ASP A 97 9.54 4.49 18.24
N GLN A 98 8.38 5.14 18.30
CA GLN A 98 7.19 4.81 17.51
C GLN A 98 7.16 5.51 16.15
N TYR A 99 8.04 6.49 15.94
CA TYR A 99 8.19 7.21 14.69
C TYR A 99 9.35 6.65 13.85
N LEU A 100 9.22 6.75 12.53
CA LEU A 100 10.29 6.49 11.57
C LEU A 100 10.65 7.80 10.86
N LEU A 101 11.93 8.17 10.91
CA LEU A 101 12.45 9.26 10.09
C LEU A 101 12.53 8.81 8.63
N VAL A 102 11.84 9.51 7.74
CA VAL A 102 11.82 9.27 6.30
C VAL A 102 12.33 10.52 5.57
N LYS A 103 13.57 10.47 5.11
CA LYS A 103 14.25 11.55 4.39
C LYS A 103 13.67 11.76 2.97
N PRO A 104 13.92 12.91 2.33
CA PRO A 104 13.55 13.15 0.94
C PRO A 104 14.00 12.03 0.02
N GLY A 105 13.08 11.47 -0.75
CA GLY A 105 13.35 10.35 -1.66
C GLY A 105 13.66 9.02 -0.98
N GLN A 106 13.59 8.92 0.36
CA GLN A 106 13.73 7.66 1.07
C GLN A 106 12.44 6.85 0.98
N THR A 107 12.61 5.54 0.85
CA THR A 107 11.53 4.56 1.03
C THR A 107 11.81 3.75 2.28
N VAL A 108 10.82 3.65 3.17
CA VAL A 108 10.81 2.71 4.29
C VAL A 108 9.84 1.58 3.99
N SER A 109 10.08 0.40 4.58
CA SER A 109 9.23 -0.76 4.32
C SER A 109 9.04 -1.64 5.54
N SER A 110 7.98 -2.42 5.51
CA SER A 110 7.68 -3.50 6.45
C SER A 110 7.17 -4.72 5.69
N THR A 111 7.26 -5.86 6.35
CA THR A 111 6.73 -7.13 5.88
C THR A 111 5.74 -7.67 6.91
N PHE A 112 4.64 -8.24 6.46
CA PHE A 112 3.61 -8.84 7.32
C PHE A 112 2.90 -9.99 6.61
N ASP A 113 2.29 -10.90 7.38
CA ASP A 113 1.42 -11.94 6.85
C ASP A 113 -0.02 -11.44 6.83
N ILE A 114 -0.70 -11.45 5.67
CA ILE A 114 -2.09 -10.99 5.59
C ILE A 114 -3.03 -11.90 6.39
N SER A 115 -2.66 -13.18 6.57
CA SER A 115 -3.45 -14.15 7.35
C SER A 115 -3.44 -13.87 8.86
N ASP A 116 -2.55 -13.00 9.36
CA ASP A 116 -2.54 -12.58 10.78
C ASP A 116 -3.77 -11.75 11.16
N ALA A 117 -4.51 -11.19 10.19
CA ALA A 117 -5.62 -10.28 10.47
C ALA A 117 -6.85 -10.46 9.57
N TYR A 118 -6.80 -11.32 8.54
CA TYR A 118 -7.93 -11.57 7.64
C TYR A 118 -8.07 -13.07 7.37
N ASP A 119 -9.31 -13.54 7.24
CA ASP A 119 -9.61 -14.92 6.86
C ASP A 119 -9.28 -15.15 5.37
N MET A 120 -8.08 -15.66 5.12
CA MET A 120 -7.57 -16.00 3.78
C MET A 120 -7.76 -17.48 3.43
N THR A 121 -8.58 -18.23 4.20
CA THR A 121 -8.72 -19.68 4.03
C THR A 121 -9.53 -20.09 2.79
N LYS A 122 -10.25 -19.13 2.19
CA LYS A 122 -11.13 -19.38 1.05
C LYS A 122 -10.41 -19.11 -0.26
N ALA A 123 -10.56 -20.01 -1.22
CA ALA A 123 -10.08 -19.75 -2.58
C ALA A 123 -10.90 -18.64 -3.24
N GLY A 124 -10.24 -17.75 -3.97
CA GLY A 124 -10.89 -16.65 -4.67
C GLY A 124 -9.91 -15.57 -5.11
N LEU A 125 -10.44 -14.57 -5.83
CA LEU A 125 -9.71 -13.36 -6.13
C LEU A 125 -9.87 -12.39 -4.96
N TYR A 126 -8.75 -11.79 -4.56
CA TYR A 126 -8.69 -10.82 -3.48
C TYR A 126 -8.22 -9.48 -4.04
N SER A 127 -8.86 -8.39 -3.58
CA SER A 127 -8.33 -7.05 -3.77
C SER A 127 -7.97 -6.45 -2.42
N MET A 128 -6.83 -5.77 -2.37
CA MET A 128 -6.28 -5.19 -1.15
C MET A 128 -5.85 -3.77 -1.44
N VAL A 129 -6.29 -2.84 -0.59
CA VAL A 129 -5.85 -1.45 -0.64
C VAL A 129 -5.50 -0.99 0.76
N VAL A 130 -4.51 -0.11 0.87
CA VAL A 130 -4.20 0.56 2.13
C VAL A 130 -5.29 1.60 2.37
N ASP A 131 -5.96 1.49 3.52
CA ASP A 131 -7.14 2.28 3.86
C ASP A 131 -6.97 2.81 5.29
N THR A 132 -6.13 3.84 5.39
CA THR A 132 -5.80 4.48 6.67
C THR A 132 -5.28 5.90 6.42
N TYR A 133 -5.19 6.68 7.50
CA TYR A 133 -4.55 7.98 7.48
C TYR A 133 -3.10 7.84 7.94
N LEU A 134 -2.21 8.60 7.30
CA LEU A 134 -0.80 8.67 7.68
C LEU A 134 -0.59 9.85 8.64
N GLU A 135 -0.15 9.56 9.85
CA GLU A 135 0.24 10.59 10.83
C GLU A 135 1.75 10.85 10.71
N TYR A 136 2.13 12.11 10.52
CA TYR A 136 3.53 12.52 10.38
C TYR A 136 3.76 13.94 10.88
N VAL A 137 5.00 14.25 11.24
CA VAL A 137 5.48 15.60 11.56
C VAL A 137 6.69 15.93 10.68
N MET A 138 6.81 17.20 10.27
CA MET A 138 7.96 17.67 9.51
C MET A 138 9.17 17.84 10.44
N GLY A 139 10.32 17.29 10.04
CA GLY A 139 11.55 17.29 10.83
C GLY A 139 11.75 16.05 11.69
N SER A 140 12.82 16.09 12.49
CA SER A 140 13.22 15.10 13.49
C SER A 140 12.65 15.41 14.86
#